data_AF-K8ZN18-F1
#
_entry.id   AF-K8ZN18-F1
#
_cell.length_a   1.000
_cell.length_b   1.000
_cell.length_c   1.000
_cell.angle_alpha   90.00
_cell.angle_beta   90.00
_cell.angle_gamma   90.00
#
_symmetry.space_group_name_H-M   'P 1'
#
loop_
_entity.id
_entity.type
_entity.pdbx_description
1 polymer ?
#
loop_
_entity_poly.entity_id
_entity_poly.type
_entity_poly.pdbx_seq_one_letter_code
_entity_poly.pdbx_strand_id
1 'polypeptide(L)'
;MTNFVEQKAYAYVKKNDYPLWKTLDIKEKVGKTAICYQEFFKINGIYHHDNGKRYVELVRDNGDWIGFVNANACAINEEPISDFEILEKEGKVIQKGYPLWQNLQFDLFYDYSDVFFNETMYILGYYTHLSGTIYYSLYDQEHIWQGYVESSVVELIED
;
A
#
# COMPACT_ATOMS: atom_id res chain seq x y z
N MET A 1 -7.25 30.37 9.48
CA MET A 1 -5.86 29.97 9.30
C MET A 1 -5.75 28.45 9.22
N THR A 2 -5.32 27.90 8.09
CA THR A 2 -4.95 26.49 8.02
C THR A 2 -3.73 26.22 8.90
N ASN A 3 -3.83 25.24 9.80
CA ASN A 3 -2.70 24.80 10.61
C ASN A 3 -2.09 23.54 9.99
N PHE A 4 -0.77 23.55 9.75
CA PHE A 4 -0.04 22.40 9.24
C PHE A 4 0.55 21.61 10.40
N VAL A 5 0.24 20.32 10.46
CA VAL A 5 0.88 19.37 11.37
C VAL A 5 1.85 18.53 10.54
N GLU A 6 3.14 18.74 10.75
CA GLU A 6 4.18 17.90 10.16
C GLU A 6 4.03 16.48 10.72
N GLN A 7 3.85 15.53 9.82
CA GLN A 7 3.71 14.10 10.13
C GLN A 7 4.10 13.33 8.88
N LYS A 8 5.26 12.66 8.93
CA LYS A 8 5.63 11.72 7.87
C LYS A 8 4.67 10.55 7.95
N ALA A 9 3.94 10.33 6.87
CA ALA A 9 2.94 9.30 6.77
C ALA A 9 2.77 8.87 5.31
N TYR A 10 1.88 7.93 5.10
CA TYR A 10 1.53 7.42 3.79
C TYR A 10 0.03 7.57 3.57
N ALA A 11 -0.37 7.87 2.33
CA ALA A 11 -1.75 7.98 1.92
C ALA A 11 -2.03 7.03 0.77
N TYR A 12 -3.09 6.23 0.89
CA TYR A 12 -3.63 5.42 -0.20
C TYR A 12 -5.03 5.90 -0.57
N VAL A 13 -5.23 6.27 -1.84
CA VAL A 13 -6.48 6.91 -2.29
C VAL A 13 -7.59 5.88 -2.46
N LYS A 14 -8.58 5.89 -1.55
CA LYS A 14 -9.72 4.95 -1.52
C LYS A 14 -10.97 5.44 -2.25
N LYS A 15 -11.05 6.72 -2.63
CA LYS A 15 -12.23 7.33 -3.26
C LYS A 15 -11.82 8.05 -4.55
N ASN A 16 -12.60 7.90 -5.63
CA ASN A 16 -12.27 8.43 -6.96
C ASN A 16 -13.08 9.70 -7.36
N ASP A 17 -13.97 10.18 -6.51
CA ASP A 17 -14.90 11.27 -6.81
C ASP A 17 -14.62 12.57 -6.04
N TYR A 18 -13.59 12.57 -5.19
CA TYR A 18 -13.23 13.72 -4.37
C TYR A 18 -12.52 14.80 -5.19
N PRO A 19 -12.79 16.09 -4.95
CA PRO A 19 -12.09 17.18 -5.63
C PRO A 19 -10.62 17.25 -5.21
N LEU A 20 -9.76 17.45 -6.20
CA LEU A 20 -8.36 17.85 -6.02
C LEU A 20 -8.27 19.37 -6.16
N TRP A 21 -7.66 20.03 -5.18
CA TRP A 21 -7.57 21.48 -5.10
C TRP A 21 -6.16 21.95 -5.43
N LYS A 22 -6.09 23.09 -6.13
CA LYS A 22 -4.84 23.75 -6.47
C LYS A 22 -4.12 24.27 -5.24
N THR A 23 -4.89 24.83 -4.32
CA THR A 23 -4.40 25.39 -3.06
C THR A 23 -5.40 25.09 -1.95
N LEU A 24 -4.96 25.29 -0.71
CA LEU A 24 -5.79 25.12 0.49
C LEU A 24 -6.78 26.29 0.70
N ASP A 25 -6.87 27.25 -0.20
CA ASP A 25 -7.97 28.23 -0.20
C ASP A 25 -9.29 27.66 -0.75
N ILE A 26 -9.24 26.47 -1.34
CA ILE A 26 -10.41 25.69 -1.81
C ILE A 26 -11.24 26.49 -2.85
N LYS A 27 -10.58 27.29 -3.70
CA LYS A 27 -11.27 28.04 -4.77
C LYS A 27 -11.17 27.39 -6.14
N GLU A 28 -9.99 26.87 -6.48
CA GLU A 28 -9.70 26.32 -7.80
C GLU A 28 -9.44 24.81 -7.70
N LYS A 29 -10.20 24.03 -8.46
CA LYS A 29 -9.99 22.58 -8.60
C LYS A 29 -9.04 22.31 -9.74
N VAL A 30 -8.12 21.38 -9.55
CA VAL A 30 -7.25 20.84 -10.62
C VAL A 30 -7.80 19.54 -11.20
N GLY A 31 -8.73 18.89 -10.50
CA GLY A 31 -9.37 17.67 -10.99
C GLY A 31 -10.15 16.95 -9.90
N LYS A 32 -10.23 15.62 -10.04
CA LYS A 32 -10.78 14.70 -9.05
C LYS A 32 -9.81 13.55 -8.81
N THR A 33 -9.97 12.88 -7.67
CA THR A 33 -9.14 11.74 -7.27
C THR A 33 -9.20 10.55 -8.21
N ALA A 34 -10.10 10.51 -9.21
CA ALA A 34 -10.10 9.50 -10.26
C ALA A 34 -8.75 9.35 -10.98
N ILE A 35 -7.98 10.44 -11.11
CA ILE A 35 -6.67 10.42 -11.79
C ILE A 35 -5.56 9.73 -10.97
N CYS A 36 -5.82 9.48 -9.69
CA CYS A 36 -4.88 8.89 -8.75
C CYS A 36 -5.58 7.87 -7.84
N TYR A 37 -6.67 7.27 -8.32
CA TYR A 37 -7.43 6.29 -7.55
C TYR A 37 -6.60 5.02 -7.37
N GLN A 38 -6.57 4.49 -6.15
CA GLN A 38 -5.71 3.35 -5.79
C GLN A 38 -4.21 3.61 -5.98
N GLU A 39 -3.79 4.87 -6.10
CA GLU A 39 -2.39 5.24 -6.00
C GLU A 39 -2.00 5.47 -4.53
N PHE A 40 -0.71 5.25 -4.29
CA PHE A 40 -0.05 5.37 -3.00
C PHE A 40 0.91 6.56 -3.01
N PHE A 41 0.96 7.30 -1.89
CA PHE A 41 1.73 8.52 -1.76
C PHE A 41 2.45 8.59 -0.42
N LYS A 42 3.69 9.05 -0.41
CA LYS A 42 4.33 9.60 0.80
C LYS A 42 3.79 11.00 1.04
N ILE A 43 3.41 11.30 2.27
CA ILE A 43 2.92 12.63 2.66
C ILE A 43 3.77 13.17 3.81
N ASN A 44 3.98 14.49 3.81
CA ASN A 44 4.80 15.18 4.82
C ASN A 44 3.98 15.72 6.00
N GLY A 45 2.65 15.64 5.93
CA GLY A 45 1.80 16.07 7.02
C GLY A 45 0.35 16.27 6.62
N ILE A 46 -0.42 16.78 7.58
CA ILE A 46 -1.85 16.98 7.48
C ILE A 46 -2.17 18.46 7.74
N TYR A 47 -2.95 19.04 6.84
CA TYR A 47 -3.43 20.41 6.93
C TYR A 47 -4.82 20.43 7.57
N HIS A 48 -4.94 21.05 8.74
CA HIS A 48 -6.20 21.30 9.42
C HIS A 48 -6.78 22.63 8.94
N HIS A 49 -7.79 22.55 8.07
CA HIS A 49 -8.41 23.72 7.48
C HIS A 49 -9.51 24.29 8.41
N ASP A 50 -9.74 25.60 8.35
CA ASP A 50 -10.75 26.32 9.16
C ASP A 50 -12.19 25.81 8.98
N ASN A 51 -12.44 25.04 7.93
CA ASN A 51 -13.75 24.46 7.66
C ASN A 51 -13.98 23.16 8.45
N GLY A 52 -13.08 22.84 9.38
CA GLY A 52 -13.10 21.63 10.21
C GLY A 52 -12.61 20.37 9.50
N LYS A 53 -12.21 20.46 8.23
CA LYS A 53 -11.74 19.31 7.45
C LYS A 53 -10.21 19.25 7.43
N ARG A 54 -9.70 18.04 7.24
CA ARG A 54 -8.28 17.76 7.07
C ARG A 54 -7.97 17.54 5.59
N TYR A 55 -6.81 18.01 5.16
CA TYR A 55 -6.32 17.87 3.80
C TYR A 55 -4.88 17.35 3.80
N VAL A 56 -4.52 16.64 2.74
CA VAL A 56 -3.15 16.20 2.49
C VAL A 56 -2.75 16.64 1.09
N GLU A 57 -1.47 16.88 0.90
CA GLU A 57 -0.88 17.14 -0.40
C GLU A 57 -0.42 15.82 -1.03
N LEU A 58 -0.81 15.58 -2.28
CA LEU A 58 -0.40 14.40 -3.03
C LEU A 58 0.64 14.78 -4.07
N VAL A 59 1.83 14.21 -3.96
CA VAL A 59 2.95 14.35 -4.91
C VAL A 59 3.52 12.97 -5.15
N ARG A 60 3.64 12.56 -6.41
CA ARG A 60 4.25 11.27 -6.77
C ARG A 60 5.76 11.30 -6.50
N ASP A 61 6.37 10.12 -6.41
CA ASP A 61 7.81 9.98 -6.16
C ASP A 61 8.69 10.63 -7.25
N ASN A 62 8.18 10.79 -8.47
CA ASN A 62 8.86 11.50 -9.55
C ASN A 62 8.76 13.04 -9.46
N GLY A 63 8.09 13.56 -8.44
CA GLY A 63 7.86 14.99 -8.24
C GLY A 63 6.58 15.53 -8.88
N ASP A 64 5.78 14.70 -9.57
CA ASP A 64 4.52 15.14 -10.15
C ASP A 64 3.52 15.50 -9.06
N TRP A 65 3.21 16.79 -8.96
CA TRP A 65 2.21 17.30 -8.04
C TRP A 65 0.80 17.02 -8.55
N ILE A 66 -0.05 16.42 -7.70
CA ILE A 66 -1.41 15.99 -8.05
C ILE A 66 -2.47 16.95 -7.54
N GLY A 67 -2.34 17.42 -6.30
CA GLY A 67 -3.40 18.18 -5.66
C GLY A 67 -3.41 18.11 -4.14
N PHE A 68 -4.08 19.08 -3.52
CA PHE A 68 -4.59 18.92 -2.16
C PHE A 68 -5.91 18.17 -2.20
N VAL A 69 -6.05 17.14 -1.37
CA VAL A 69 -7.27 16.33 -1.27
C VAL A 69 -7.78 16.31 0.16
N ASN A 70 -9.08 16.18 0.35
CA ASN A 70 -9.63 15.91 1.67
C ASN A 70 -9.13 14.55 2.18
N ALA A 71 -8.61 14.50 3.40
CA ALA A 71 -8.03 13.30 4.00
C ALA A 71 -8.99 12.10 4.06
N ASN A 72 -10.32 12.33 4.10
CA ASN A 72 -11.31 11.25 4.09
C ASN A 72 -11.39 10.50 2.74
N ALA A 73 -10.76 11.02 1.68
CA ALA A 73 -10.60 10.29 0.42
C ALA A 73 -9.53 9.19 0.51
N CYS A 74 -8.70 9.21 1.55
CA CYS A 74 -7.53 8.38 1.70
C CYS A 74 -7.62 7.50 2.96
N ALA A 75 -6.96 6.34 2.93
CA ALA A 75 -6.45 5.70 4.14
C ALA A 75 -5.07 6.33 4.44
N ILE A 76 -4.81 6.72 5.68
CA ILE A 76 -3.58 7.41 6.07
C ILE A 76 -3.02 6.79 7.34
N ASN A 77 -1.79 6.27 7.28
CA ASN A 77 -1.06 5.68 8.40
C ASN A 77 0.39 6.17 8.40
N GLU A 78 1.06 6.13 9.56
CA GLU A 78 2.48 6.48 9.68
C GLU A 78 3.37 5.47 8.94
N GLU A 79 2.99 4.19 8.99
CA GLU A 79 3.62 3.12 8.22
C GLU A 79 2.64 2.55 7.18
N PRO A 80 3.13 2.13 6.00
CA PRO A 80 2.27 1.68 4.90
C PRO A 80 1.86 0.21 5.04
N ILE A 81 2.40 -0.50 6.04
CA ILE A 81 2.17 -1.91 6.33
C ILE A 81 1.86 -2.08 7.82
N SER A 82 1.13 -3.14 8.16
CA SER A 82 0.87 -3.54 9.54
C SER A 82 2.13 -4.05 10.25
N ASP A 83 2.00 -4.39 11.53
CA ASP A 83 2.93 -5.32 12.17
C ASP A 83 2.83 -6.72 11.53
N PHE A 84 3.85 -7.55 11.77
CA PHE A 84 3.87 -8.94 11.28
C PHE A 84 2.90 -9.81 12.07
N GLU A 85 2.04 -10.54 11.37
CA GLU A 85 1.09 -11.49 11.96
C GLU A 85 1.52 -12.93 11.64
N ILE A 86 1.69 -13.74 12.69
CA ILE A 86 2.08 -15.15 12.57
C ILE A 86 0.89 -15.98 12.07
N LEU A 87 1.14 -16.86 11.10
CA LEU A 87 0.13 -17.75 10.49
C LEU A 87 0.51 -19.23 10.56
N GLU A 88 1.77 -19.57 10.26
CA GLU A 88 2.33 -20.92 10.31
C GLU A 88 1.49 -22.00 9.58
N LYS A 89 1.28 -21.81 8.28
CA LYS A 89 0.53 -22.76 7.43
C LYS A 89 1.32 -23.19 6.22
N GLU A 90 0.93 -24.32 5.63
CA GLU A 90 1.33 -24.67 4.27
C GLU A 90 0.37 -24.04 3.26
N GLY A 91 0.90 -23.70 2.09
CA GLY A 91 0.10 -23.16 1.00
C GLY A 91 0.73 -23.45 -0.34
N LYS A 92 -0.12 -23.66 -1.34
CA LYS A 92 0.32 -23.98 -2.70
C LYS A 92 0.34 -22.73 -3.55
N VAL A 93 1.43 -22.51 -4.26
CA VAL A 93 1.52 -21.40 -5.23
C VAL A 93 0.69 -21.77 -6.47
N ILE A 94 -0.36 -21.00 -6.73
CA ILE A 94 -1.36 -21.29 -7.77
C ILE A 94 -1.36 -20.28 -8.92
N GLN A 95 -0.57 -19.21 -8.83
CA GLN A 95 -0.47 -18.19 -9.88
C GLN A 95 0.98 -17.94 -10.31
N LYS A 96 1.16 -17.61 -11.59
CA LYS A 96 2.45 -17.24 -12.21
C LYS A 96 2.50 -15.75 -12.51
N GLY A 97 3.70 -15.21 -12.69
CA GLY A 97 3.95 -13.83 -13.11
C GLY A 97 3.82 -12.79 -11.99
N TYR A 98 3.76 -13.22 -10.73
CA TYR A 98 3.70 -12.30 -9.59
C TYR A 98 5.09 -12.11 -8.98
N PRO A 99 5.51 -10.88 -8.69
CA PRO A 99 6.82 -10.61 -8.12
C PRO A 99 6.97 -11.22 -6.73
N LEU A 100 8.17 -11.74 -6.44
CA LEU A 100 8.61 -12.06 -5.08
C LEU A 100 9.43 -10.89 -4.56
N TRP A 101 9.00 -10.30 -3.45
CA TRP A 101 9.58 -9.06 -2.92
C TRP A 101 10.59 -9.33 -1.80
N GLN A 102 11.74 -8.64 -1.83
CA GLN A 102 12.78 -8.69 -0.80
C GLN A 102 12.34 -7.98 0.48
N ASN A 103 11.50 -6.98 0.29
CA ASN A 103 10.96 -6.16 1.35
C ASN A 103 9.64 -5.56 0.87
N LEU A 104 8.91 -4.96 1.79
CA LEU A 104 7.61 -4.34 1.49
C LEU A 104 7.75 -2.85 1.12
N GLN A 105 8.96 -2.41 0.76
CA GLN A 105 9.21 -1.23 -0.07
C GLN A 105 9.17 -1.59 -1.56
N PHE A 106 8.89 -2.86 -1.88
CA PHE A 106 8.77 -3.42 -3.23
C PHE A 106 10.10 -3.43 -4.00
N ASP A 107 11.20 -3.70 -3.30
CA ASP A 107 12.43 -4.15 -3.95
C ASP A 107 12.26 -5.62 -4.38
N LEU A 108 12.53 -5.93 -5.65
CA LEU A 108 12.39 -7.29 -6.19
C LEU A 108 13.44 -8.22 -5.56
N PHE A 109 13.01 -9.41 -5.10
CA PHE A 109 13.89 -10.32 -4.35
C PHE A 109 14.88 -11.05 -5.24
N TYR A 110 14.42 -11.83 -6.20
CA TYR A 110 15.30 -12.50 -7.18
C TYR A 110 14.52 -12.88 -8.44
N ASP A 111 13.23 -13.25 -8.32
CA ASP A 111 12.39 -13.76 -9.42
C ASP A 111 10.87 -13.52 -9.17
N TYR A 112 10.02 -14.16 -9.98
CA TYR A 112 8.56 -14.19 -9.90
C TYR A 112 8.06 -15.55 -9.36
N SER A 113 6.76 -15.63 -9.04
CA SER A 113 6.09 -16.81 -8.51
C SER A 113 6.16 -18.04 -9.42
N ASP A 114 6.58 -17.88 -10.67
CA ASP A 114 6.83 -18.95 -11.63
C ASP A 114 7.76 -20.05 -11.10
N VAL A 115 8.79 -19.68 -10.34
CA VAL A 115 9.80 -20.63 -9.83
C VAL A 115 9.24 -21.61 -8.80
N PHE A 116 8.16 -21.22 -8.12
CA PHE A 116 7.48 -22.04 -7.11
C PHE A 116 6.10 -22.52 -7.58
N PHE A 117 5.74 -22.31 -8.84
CA PHE A 117 4.39 -22.62 -9.31
C PHE A 117 4.05 -24.10 -9.10
N ASN A 118 2.89 -24.34 -8.49
CA ASN A 118 2.38 -25.65 -8.11
C ASN A 118 3.20 -26.37 -7.02
N GLU A 119 4.17 -25.68 -6.40
CA GLU A 119 4.87 -26.15 -5.20
C GLU A 119 4.11 -25.76 -3.93
N THR A 120 4.23 -26.60 -2.90
CA THR A 120 3.77 -26.29 -1.55
C THR A 120 4.90 -25.59 -0.81
N MET A 121 4.59 -24.45 -0.22
CA MET A 121 5.51 -23.59 0.51
C MET A 121 5.02 -23.44 1.95
N TYR A 122 5.94 -23.20 2.86
CA TYR A 122 5.59 -22.81 4.22
C TYR A 122 5.39 -21.30 4.30
N ILE A 123 4.30 -20.87 4.95
CA ILE A 123 3.98 -19.47 5.22
C ILE A 123 4.10 -19.24 6.71
N LEU A 124 5.15 -18.50 7.10
CA LEU A 124 5.37 -18.13 8.50
C LEU A 124 4.31 -17.15 9.00
N GLY A 125 3.93 -16.19 8.16
CA GLY A 125 3.05 -15.09 8.54
C GLY A 125 2.88 -14.09 7.41
N TYR A 126 2.28 -12.94 7.72
CA TYR A 126 1.96 -11.91 6.75
C TYR A 126 2.03 -10.49 7.28
N TYR A 127 2.01 -9.55 6.33
CA TYR A 127 1.73 -8.14 6.56
C TYR A 127 0.50 -7.71 5.75
N THR A 128 -0.27 -6.77 6.28
CA THR A 128 -1.35 -6.10 5.55
C THR A 128 -0.89 -4.71 5.13
N HIS A 129 -0.86 -4.46 3.82
CA HIS A 129 -0.56 -3.14 3.27
C HIS A 129 -1.78 -2.21 3.40
N LEU A 130 -1.55 -0.90 3.45
CA LEU A 130 -2.57 0.15 3.57
C LEU A 130 -3.64 0.10 2.45
N SER A 131 -3.31 -0.53 1.32
CA SER A 131 -4.28 -0.81 0.25
C SER A 131 -5.37 -1.79 0.66
N GLY A 132 -5.07 -2.68 1.61
CA GLY A 132 -5.81 -3.88 1.98
C GLY A 132 -5.19 -5.18 1.42
N THR A 133 -4.11 -5.09 0.63
CA THR A 133 -3.40 -6.25 0.10
C THR A 133 -2.61 -6.95 1.19
N ILE A 134 -2.70 -8.28 1.27
CA ILE A 134 -1.95 -9.10 2.21
C ILE A 134 -0.73 -9.67 1.49
N TYR A 135 0.43 -9.66 2.15
CA TYR A 135 1.67 -10.23 1.64
C TYR A 135 2.16 -11.34 2.58
N TYR A 136 2.21 -12.57 2.08
CA TYR A 136 2.74 -13.73 2.80
C TYR A 136 4.25 -13.77 2.76
N SER A 137 4.89 -14.15 3.88
CA SER A 137 6.31 -14.49 3.95
C SER A 137 6.50 -15.97 3.61
N LEU A 138 7.04 -16.29 2.43
CA LEU A 138 7.23 -17.68 1.99
C LEU A 138 8.58 -18.25 2.40
N TYR A 139 8.55 -19.54 2.69
CA TYR A 139 9.70 -20.38 2.94
C TYR A 139 9.56 -21.66 2.13
N ASP A 140 10.67 -22.15 1.60
CA ASP A 140 10.70 -23.45 0.94
C ASP A 140 10.71 -24.61 1.94
N GLN A 141 10.82 -25.83 1.41
CA GLN A 141 10.86 -27.07 2.19
C GLN A 141 12.13 -27.23 3.06
N GLU A 142 13.18 -26.45 2.79
CA GLU A 142 14.40 -26.40 3.62
C GLU A 142 14.31 -25.28 4.69
N HIS A 143 13.15 -24.62 4.81
CA HIS A 143 12.91 -23.46 5.65
C HIS A 143 13.82 -22.25 5.31
N ILE A 144 14.21 -22.13 4.05
CA ILE A 144 14.91 -20.95 3.55
C ILE A 144 13.87 -19.93 3.09
N TRP A 145 14.05 -18.66 3.49
CA TRP A 145 13.13 -17.58 3.14
C TRP A 145 13.20 -17.22 1.66
N GLN A 146 12.05 -17.18 0.99
CA GLN A 146 11.92 -17.02 -0.46
C GLN A 146 11.26 -15.71 -0.90
N GLY A 147 11.05 -14.78 0.04
CA GLY A 147 10.47 -13.47 -0.27
C GLY A 147 9.06 -13.28 0.27
N TYR A 148 8.49 -12.12 -0.03
CA TYR A 148 7.08 -11.83 0.16
C TYR A 148 6.30 -11.97 -1.16
N VAL A 149 5.09 -12.53 -1.10
CA VAL A 149 4.17 -12.59 -2.26
C VAL A 149 2.78 -12.14 -1.88
N GLU A 150 2.02 -11.59 -2.81
CA GLU A 150 0.60 -11.29 -2.60
C GLU A 150 -0.16 -12.57 -2.22
N SER A 151 -1.03 -12.48 -1.20
CA SER A 151 -1.74 -13.64 -0.67
C SER A 151 -2.60 -14.35 -1.71
N SER A 152 -3.12 -13.63 -2.71
CA SER A 152 -3.93 -14.21 -3.79
C SER A 152 -3.16 -15.24 -4.64
N VAL A 153 -1.83 -15.20 -4.62
CA VAL A 153 -0.94 -16.11 -5.37
C VAL A 153 -0.87 -17.49 -4.71
N VAL A 154 -1.23 -17.59 -3.44
CA VAL A 154 -1.10 -18.80 -2.62
C VAL A 154 -2.47 -19.26 -2.14
N GLU A 155 -2.80 -20.51 -2.40
CA GLU A 155 -3.95 -21.19 -1.80
C GLU A 155 -3.49 -21.88 -0.52
N LEU A 156 -3.96 -21.40 0.64
CA LEU A 156 -3.66 -22.05 1.92
C LEU A 156 -4.28 -23.45 1.94
N ILE A 157 -3.52 -24.41 2.43
CA ILE A 157 -4.02 -25.77 2.63
C ILE A 157 -4.80 -25.77 3.95
N GLU A 158 -6.08 -26.13 3.88
CA GLU A 158 -6.92 -26.34 5.07
C GLU A 158 -6.62 -27.70 5.69
N ASP A 159 -6.73 -27.77 7.02
CA ASP A 159 -6.52 -28.98 7.82
C ASP A 159 -7.67 -30.00 7.69
#